data_AF-A0A8H3YW97-F1
#
_entry.id   AF-A0A8H3YW97-F1
#
_cell.length_a   1.000
_cell.length_b   1.000
_cell.length_c   1.000
_cell.angle_alpha   90.00
_cell.angle_beta   90.00
_cell.angle_gamma   90.00
#
_symmetry.space_group_name_H-M   'P 1'
#
loop_
_entity.id
_entity.type
_entity.pdbx_description
1 polymer ?
#
loop_
_entity_poly.entity_id
_entity_poly.type
_entity_poly.pdbx_seq_one_letter_code
_entity_poly.pdbx_strand_id
1 'polypeptide(L)'
;MRSRKPLYITVKRKGFVPRQSCLHRQAAIALYRALLTQCRASPFSQEDKVSLQHIVRNRFHVNRDKISSRLLKLHFQAGYKALDHLDGAAANDAPSITTIKTYLSQTPWHLKTPRPAPPPPREVPQDHCPPPPEHKFLANFPRPHVEGIRKVPFFVHGHTTFLRYKKPQPYSLSRMIRQTIVQRQNRLNHQDMLQDYYQPLAQYEDAWDKIILQDLGVKDRDTETFSHAAHASFNAITLRLDEQDKRSVAVARVKWDILQQEKALAIKERDERRRIAWEKRQERYKLEGRVPVEGKKALAVNKRDETRQIGWAKRQEGGRLEGRTPIEKKVPAQKERTSRYVLDPSMAHPIAQSHGPENIARGHLSGCMQDGDETVSVKVFGLVVVGAVVGGGVVVRDVGVWDVIMFSLDVLLRLYSSWQGHSDGHQESADSDEDS
;
A
#
# COMPACT_ATOMS: atom_id res chain seq x y z
N MET A 1 10.00 -45.85 33.14
CA MET A 1 9.16 -45.38 32.01
C MET A 1 8.94 -43.88 32.16
N ARG A 2 9.46 -43.05 31.25
CA ARG A 2 9.28 -41.58 31.29
C ARG A 2 7.91 -41.23 30.70
N SER A 3 6.99 -40.79 31.55
CA SER A 3 5.65 -40.31 31.17
C SER A 3 5.77 -39.12 30.21
N ARG A 4 5.34 -39.32 28.96
CA ARG A 4 5.27 -38.25 27.96
C ARG A 4 4.04 -37.40 28.29
N LYS A 5 4.27 -36.15 28.69
CA LYS A 5 3.18 -35.18 28.91
C LYS A 5 2.39 -35.01 27.59
N PRO A 6 1.05 -35.02 27.63
CA PRO A 6 0.24 -34.81 26.44
C PRO A 6 0.52 -33.42 25.85
N LEU A 7 0.85 -33.39 24.57
CA LEU A 7 1.01 -32.15 23.80
C LEU A 7 -0.38 -31.54 23.62
N TYR A 8 -0.74 -30.60 24.50
CA TYR A 8 -1.95 -29.82 24.30
C TYR A 8 -1.76 -28.93 23.06
N ILE A 9 -2.64 -29.13 22.07
CA ILE A 9 -2.73 -28.25 20.91
C ILE A 9 -3.15 -26.88 21.43
N THR A 10 -2.20 -25.94 21.48
CA THR A 10 -2.51 -24.55 21.79
C THR A 10 -3.28 -23.98 20.61
N VAL A 11 -4.62 -24.03 20.69
CA VAL A 11 -5.49 -23.33 19.75
C VAL A 11 -5.16 -21.85 19.88
N LYS A 12 -4.36 -21.32 18.95
CA LYS A 12 -4.08 -19.89 18.84
C LYS A 12 -5.42 -19.19 18.62
N ARG A 13 -5.96 -18.59 19.68
CA ARG A 13 -7.17 -17.77 19.60
C ARG A 13 -6.90 -16.66 18.58
N LYS A 14 -7.68 -16.65 17.50
CA LYS A 14 -7.63 -15.60 16.48
C LYS A 14 -7.82 -14.25 17.20
N GLY A 15 -6.82 -13.37 17.11
CA GLY A 15 -6.89 -12.06 17.71
C GLY A 15 -8.11 -11.32 17.17
N PHE A 16 -9.00 -10.87 18.05
CA PHE A 16 -10.15 -10.06 17.64
C PHE A 16 -9.65 -8.74 17.08
N VAL A 17 -9.90 -8.46 15.80
CA VAL A 17 -9.52 -7.19 15.15
C VAL A 17 -10.78 -6.34 15.02
N PRO A 18 -10.97 -5.31 15.87
CA PRO A 18 -12.22 -4.55 15.93
C PRO A 18 -12.59 -3.87 14.60
N ARG A 19 -11.57 -3.46 13.83
CA ARG A 19 -11.75 -2.83 12.50
C ARG A 19 -12.38 -3.76 11.46
N GLN A 20 -12.26 -5.07 11.63
CA GLN A 20 -12.82 -6.07 10.72
C GLN A 20 -14.19 -6.59 11.18
N SER A 21 -14.60 -6.31 12.43
CA SER A 21 -15.90 -6.71 12.95
C SER A 21 -16.94 -5.62 12.69
N CYS A 22 -17.87 -5.89 11.77
CA CYS A 22 -18.99 -4.99 11.48
C CYS A 22 -19.88 -4.74 12.70
N LEU A 23 -20.18 -5.80 13.48
CA LEU A 23 -21.01 -5.74 14.68
C LEU A 23 -20.41 -4.82 15.75
N HIS A 24 -19.11 -4.94 16.01
CA HIS A 24 -18.43 -4.07 16.97
C HIS A 24 -18.47 -2.60 16.54
N ARG A 25 -18.22 -2.33 15.25
CA ARG A 25 -18.28 -0.96 14.71
C ARG A 25 -19.68 -0.38 14.86
N GLN A 26 -20.72 -1.17 14.58
CA GLN A 26 -22.11 -0.75 14.75
C GLN A 26 -22.43 -0.45 16.22
N ALA A 27 -22.08 -1.34 17.15
CA ALA A 27 -22.30 -1.15 18.58
C ALA A 27 -21.57 0.10 19.12
N ALA A 28 -20.32 0.31 18.72
CA ALA A 28 -19.54 1.48 19.12
C ALA A 28 -20.15 2.80 18.60
N ILE A 29 -20.62 2.81 17.35
CA ILE A 29 -21.29 3.99 16.76
C ILE A 29 -22.63 4.26 17.46
N ALA A 30 -23.42 3.21 17.73
CA ALA A 30 -24.69 3.34 18.43
C ALA A 30 -24.51 3.94 19.83
N LEU A 31 -23.58 3.39 20.63
CA LEU A 31 -23.27 3.90 21.95
C LEU A 31 -22.72 5.33 21.91
N TYR A 32 -21.83 5.64 20.96
CA TYR A 32 -21.32 6.99 20.77
C TYR A 32 -22.44 8.00 20.49
N ARG A 33 -23.39 7.65 19.62
CA ARG A 33 -24.55 8.49 19.29
C ARG A 33 -25.49 8.65 20.48
N ALA A 34 -25.78 7.57 21.20
CA ALA A 34 -26.63 7.60 22.39
C ALA A 34 -26.05 8.56 23.44
N LEU A 35 -24.76 8.39 23.79
CA LEU A 35 -24.08 9.26 24.75
C LEU A 35 -24.12 10.73 24.34
N LEU A 36 -23.79 11.06 23.08
CA LEU A 36 -23.83 12.45 22.62
C LEU A 36 -25.24 13.04 22.59
N THR A 37 -26.26 12.22 22.33
CA THR A 37 -27.65 12.64 22.36
C THR A 37 -28.07 12.96 23.79
N GLN A 38 -27.74 12.11 24.75
CA GLN A 38 -28.09 12.33 26.16
C GLN A 38 -27.28 13.44 26.84
N CYS A 39 -26.02 13.66 26.42
CA CYS A 39 -25.29 14.85 26.83
C CYS A 39 -25.96 16.17 26.38
N ARG A 40 -26.81 16.15 25.34
CA ARG A 40 -27.57 17.34 24.90
C ARG A 40 -28.89 17.48 25.64
N ALA A 41 -29.57 16.36 25.87
CA ALA A 41 -30.89 16.30 26.51
C ALA A 41 -30.85 16.60 28.01
N SER A 42 -29.74 16.32 28.70
CA SER A 42 -29.61 16.49 30.14
C SER A 42 -29.75 17.95 30.63
N PRO A 43 -30.22 18.18 31.87
CA PRO A 43 -30.51 19.49 32.45
C PRO A 43 -29.26 20.19 33.04
N PHE A 44 -28.12 20.14 32.33
CA PHE A 44 -26.88 20.82 32.75
C PHE A 44 -26.70 22.19 32.10
N SER A 45 -25.76 23.00 32.62
CA SER A 45 -25.32 24.24 31.97
C SER A 45 -24.75 23.94 30.58
N GLN A 46 -24.85 24.90 29.66
CA GLN A 46 -24.36 24.74 28.29
C GLN A 46 -22.84 24.42 28.24
N GLU A 47 -22.06 25.00 29.15
CA GLU A 47 -20.61 24.74 29.26
C GLU A 47 -20.31 23.29 29.67
N ASP A 48 -21.09 22.75 30.62
CA ASP A 48 -20.99 21.37 31.08
C ASP A 48 -21.41 20.39 29.98
N LYS A 49 -22.47 20.72 29.22
CA LYS A 49 -22.89 19.93 28.06
C LYS A 49 -21.79 19.83 27.01
N VAL A 50 -21.15 20.96 26.69
CA VAL A 50 -20.03 21.00 25.73
C VAL A 50 -18.84 20.18 26.27
N SER A 51 -18.51 20.35 27.55
CA SER A 51 -17.44 19.60 28.23
C SER A 51 -17.68 18.09 28.21
N LEU A 52 -18.89 17.63 28.54
CA LEU A 52 -19.27 16.22 28.47
C LEU A 52 -19.12 15.66 27.05
N GLN A 53 -19.59 16.39 26.04
CA GLN A 53 -19.45 15.95 24.66
C GLN A 53 -17.97 15.86 24.23
N HIS A 54 -17.11 16.78 24.67
CA HIS A 54 -15.68 16.70 24.42
C HIS A 54 -15.04 15.49 25.10
N ILE A 55 -15.41 15.21 26.36
CA ILE A 55 -14.94 14.03 27.08
C ILE A 55 -15.32 12.75 26.32
N VAL A 56 -16.58 12.62 25.90
CA VAL A 56 -17.06 11.46 25.12
C VAL A 56 -16.25 11.33 23.83
N ARG A 57 -16.13 12.41 23.04
CA ARG A 57 -15.36 12.40 21.77
C ARG A 57 -13.89 12.00 21.99
N ASN A 58 -13.24 12.59 22.98
CA ASN A 58 -11.83 12.33 23.29
C ASN A 58 -11.62 10.88 23.77
N ARG A 59 -12.50 10.35 24.62
CA ARG A 59 -12.41 8.96 25.10
C ARG A 59 -12.60 7.93 23.98
N PHE A 60 -13.59 8.12 23.11
CA PHE A 60 -13.79 7.24 21.95
C PHE A 60 -12.60 7.30 20.98
N HIS A 61 -12.01 8.48 20.79
CA HIS A 61 -10.82 8.61 19.96
C HIS A 61 -9.60 7.90 20.56
N VAL A 62 -9.31 8.08 21.85
CA VAL A 62 -8.19 7.41 22.55
C VAL A 62 -8.33 5.89 22.49
N ASN A 63 -9.56 5.38 22.51
CA ASN A 63 -9.85 3.96 22.48
C ASN A 63 -9.92 3.34 21.07
N ARG A 64 -9.75 4.13 20.00
CA ARG A 64 -9.87 3.67 18.60
C ARG A 64 -8.91 2.54 18.22
N ASP A 65 -7.71 2.56 18.78
CA ASP A 65 -6.64 1.59 18.46
C ASP A 65 -6.52 0.47 19.49
N LYS A 66 -7.50 0.33 20.40
CA LYS A 66 -7.55 -0.77 21.37
C LYS A 66 -8.07 -2.02 20.68
N ILE A 67 -7.27 -3.09 20.71
CA ILE A 67 -7.56 -4.35 20.00
C ILE A 67 -7.98 -5.47 21.00
N SER A 68 -7.61 -5.34 22.28
CA SER A 68 -7.90 -6.37 23.29
C SER A 68 -9.40 -6.51 23.57
N SER A 69 -9.96 -7.69 23.31
CA SER A 69 -11.39 -7.99 23.53
C SER A 69 -11.83 -7.75 24.98
N ARG A 70 -10.98 -8.10 25.95
CA ARG A 70 -11.23 -7.85 27.39
C ARG A 70 -11.37 -6.36 27.68
N LEU A 71 -10.45 -5.53 27.16
CA LEU A 71 -10.50 -4.09 27.38
C LEU A 71 -11.72 -3.47 26.70
N LEU A 72 -12.05 -3.91 25.48
CA LEU A 72 -13.25 -3.44 24.77
C LEU A 72 -14.52 -3.74 25.57
N LYS A 73 -14.65 -4.95 26.13
CA LYS A 73 -15.79 -5.31 26.99
C LYS A 73 -15.92 -4.35 28.18
N LEU A 74 -14.81 -4.09 28.88
CA LEU A 74 -14.80 -3.16 30.01
C LEU A 74 -15.19 -1.73 29.59
N HIS A 75 -14.70 -1.27 28.44
CA HIS A 75 -15.06 0.05 27.90
C HIS A 75 -16.54 0.15 27.53
N PHE A 76 -17.12 -0.89 26.91
CA PHE A 76 -18.55 -0.93 26.63
C PHE A 76 -19.37 -0.92 27.92
N GLN A 77 -19.00 -1.75 28.91
CA GLN A 77 -19.69 -1.76 30.20
C GLN A 77 -19.63 -0.39 30.90
N ALA A 78 -18.47 0.26 30.90
CA ALA A 78 -18.34 1.61 31.44
C ALA A 78 -19.18 2.63 30.65
N GLY A 79 -19.23 2.50 29.32
CA GLY A 79 -20.02 3.37 28.46
C GLY A 79 -21.52 3.22 28.65
N TYR A 80 -22.03 1.99 28.83
CA TYR A 80 -23.44 1.75 29.14
C TYR A 80 -23.81 2.29 30.52
N LYS A 81 -22.99 2.06 31.55
CA LYS A 81 -23.20 2.67 32.88
C LYS A 81 -23.23 4.20 32.83
N ALA A 82 -22.35 4.80 32.04
CA ALA A 82 -22.35 6.25 31.84
C ALA A 82 -23.61 6.74 31.11
N LEU A 83 -24.14 5.92 30.19
CA LEU A 83 -25.40 6.20 29.52
C LEU A 83 -26.57 6.14 30.51
N ASP A 84 -26.62 5.14 31.38
CA ASP A 84 -27.68 5.00 32.40
C ASP A 84 -27.76 6.24 33.32
N HIS A 85 -26.61 6.76 33.77
CA HIS A 85 -26.57 8.01 34.54
C HIS A 85 -27.01 9.23 33.73
N LEU A 86 -26.69 9.28 32.43
CA LEU A 86 -27.11 10.38 31.56
C LEU A 86 -28.62 10.32 31.27
N ASP A 87 -29.17 9.12 31.11
CA ASP A 87 -30.60 8.87 30.95
C ASP A 87 -31.37 9.25 32.22
N GLY A 88 -30.88 8.83 33.39
CA GLY A 88 -31.42 9.25 34.69
C GLY A 88 -31.38 10.77 34.84
N ALA A 89 -30.26 11.41 34.51
CA ALA A 89 -30.17 12.86 34.54
C ALA A 89 -31.13 13.54 33.56
N ALA A 90 -31.35 12.99 32.35
CA ALA A 90 -32.34 13.49 31.41
C ALA A 90 -33.78 13.36 31.95
N ALA A 91 -34.05 12.36 32.80
CA ALA A 91 -35.29 12.22 33.56
C ALA A 91 -35.37 13.10 34.82
N ASN A 92 -34.39 13.99 35.03
CA ASN A 92 -34.25 14.85 36.23
C ASN A 92 -33.99 14.10 37.55
N ASP A 93 -33.37 12.92 37.48
CA ASP A 93 -32.97 12.16 38.66
C ASP A 93 -31.81 12.85 39.42
N ALA A 94 -32.08 13.29 40.64
CA ALA A 94 -31.14 14.04 41.48
C ALA A 94 -29.80 13.32 41.78
N PRO A 95 -29.76 12.02 42.16
CA PRO A 95 -28.51 11.30 42.35
C PRO A 95 -27.69 11.23 41.06
N SER A 96 -28.31 10.92 39.92
CA SER A 96 -27.62 10.85 38.62
C SER A 96 -26.99 12.20 38.22
N ILE A 97 -27.71 13.31 38.44
CA ILE A 97 -27.18 14.67 38.22
C ILE A 97 -25.98 14.96 39.12
N THR A 98 -26.08 14.60 40.40
CA THR A 98 -25.02 14.82 41.39
C THR A 98 -23.78 14.02 41.04
N THR A 99 -23.93 12.75 40.67
CA THR A 99 -22.86 11.85 40.24
C THR A 99 -22.15 12.37 38.98
N ILE A 100 -22.88 12.91 38.00
CA ILE A 100 -22.25 13.48 36.81
C ILE A 100 -21.48 14.75 37.15
N LYS A 101 -22.01 15.61 38.02
CA LYS A 101 -21.30 16.82 38.48
C LYS A 101 -20.02 16.49 39.24
N THR A 102 -20.03 15.47 40.09
CA THR A 102 -18.82 15.01 40.79
C THR A 102 -17.79 14.45 39.82
N TYR A 103 -18.20 13.69 38.81
CA TYR A 103 -17.27 13.22 37.77
C TYR A 103 -16.73 14.36 36.90
N LEU A 104 -17.56 15.36 36.58
CA LEU A 104 -17.13 16.53 35.84
C LEU A 104 -16.09 17.34 36.61
N SER A 105 -16.23 17.50 37.93
CA SER A 105 -15.24 18.20 38.75
C SER A 105 -13.92 17.43 38.86
N GLN A 106 -13.99 16.09 38.94
CA GLN A 106 -12.80 15.22 38.98
C GLN A 106 -12.09 15.06 37.63
N THR A 107 -12.77 15.35 36.52
CA THR A 107 -12.21 15.12 35.18
C THR A 107 -11.15 16.17 34.84
N PRO A 108 -9.94 15.77 34.40
CA PRO A 108 -8.87 16.70 34.07
C PRO A 108 -9.23 17.59 32.88
N TRP A 109 -8.75 18.84 32.92
CA TRP A 109 -9.09 19.89 31.96
C TRP A 109 -8.85 19.52 30.48
N HIS A 110 -7.75 18.81 30.19
CA HIS A 110 -7.39 18.43 28.81
C HIS A 110 -8.40 17.49 28.11
N LEU A 111 -9.31 16.86 28.87
CA LEU A 111 -10.39 16.05 28.29
C LEU A 111 -11.63 16.88 27.98
N LYS A 112 -11.79 18.03 28.62
CA LYS A 112 -12.90 18.98 28.43
C LYS A 112 -12.68 19.89 27.23
N THR A 113 -11.43 20.07 26.80
CA THR A 113 -11.09 20.88 25.64
C THR A 113 -11.26 20.11 24.33
N PRO A 114 -11.68 20.79 23.24
CA PRO A 114 -11.70 20.18 21.93
C PRO A 114 -10.27 19.87 21.48
N ARG A 115 -10.08 18.72 20.82
CA ARG A 115 -8.79 18.38 20.22
C ARG A 115 -8.45 19.40 19.12
N PRO A 116 -7.19 19.83 18.97
CA PRO A 116 -6.77 20.61 17.81
C PRO A 116 -7.14 19.86 16.52
N ALA A 117 -7.64 20.60 15.54
CA ALA A 117 -7.94 20.05 14.21
C ALA A 117 -6.67 19.38 13.65
N PRO A 118 -6.81 18.27 12.89
CA PRO A 118 -5.67 17.71 12.18
C PRO A 118 -5.01 18.82 11.34
N PRO A 119 -3.67 18.83 11.22
CA PRO A 119 -3.00 19.81 10.38
C PRO A 119 -3.59 19.75 8.97
N PRO A 120 -3.72 20.91 8.28
CA PRO A 120 -4.23 20.93 6.93
C PRO A 120 -3.43 19.92 6.07
N PRO A 121 -4.09 19.22 5.12
CA PRO A 121 -3.40 18.30 4.22
C PRO A 121 -2.18 18.99 3.64
N ARG A 122 -0.99 18.37 3.82
CA ARG A 122 0.26 18.92 3.31
C ARG A 122 0.08 19.20 1.82
N GLU A 123 0.29 20.44 1.40
CA GLU A 123 0.26 20.81 -0.02
C GLU A 123 1.22 19.88 -0.75
N VAL A 124 0.67 19.06 -1.65
CA VAL A 124 1.48 18.21 -2.53
C VAL A 124 2.24 19.15 -3.45
N PRO A 125 3.59 19.11 -3.49
CA PRO A 125 4.35 19.87 -4.46
C PRO A 125 3.74 19.77 -5.86
N GLN A 126 3.56 20.90 -6.55
CA GLN A 126 2.95 20.96 -7.89
C GLN A 126 3.62 20.00 -8.89
N ASP A 127 4.91 19.70 -8.68
CA ASP A 127 5.70 18.70 -9.40
C ASP A 127 5.12 17.27 -9.37
N HIS A 128 4.12 16.99 -8.53
CA HIS A 128 3.44 15.70 -8.45
C HIS A 128 2.20 15.59 -9.34
N CYS A 129 1.71 16.70 -9.88
CA CYS A 129 0.58 16.69 -10.79
C CYS A 129 1.07 16.29 -12.19
N PRO A 130 0.39 15.34 -12.88
CA PRO A 130 0.69 15.08 -14.27
C PRO A 130 0.38 16.34 -15.10
N PRO A 131 1.19 16.66 -16.12
CA PRO A 131 0.93 17.83 -16.95
C PRO A 131 -0.39 17.64 -17.73
N PRO A 132 -1.12 18.74 -18.01
CA PRO A 132 -2.31 18.71 -18.87
C PRO A 132 -2.05 18.01 -20.22
N PRO A 133 -3.08 17.44 -20.87
CA PRO A 133 -2.94 16.68 -22.11
C PRO A 133 -2.18 17.42 -23.23
N GLU A 134 -2.40 18.73 -23.35
CA GLU A 134 -1.75 19.61 -24.34
C GLU A 134 -0.23 19.70 -24.14
N HIS A 135 0.23 19.58 -22.89
CA HIS A 135 1.65 19.60 -22.55
C HIS A 135 2.30 18.22 -22.58
N LYS A 136 1.60 17.18 -23.05
CA LYS A 136 2.18 15.85 -23.21
C LYS A 136 3.29 15.88 -24.25
N PHE A 137 4.34 15.12 -23.96
CA PHE A 137 5.51 15.01 -24.83
C PHE A 137 5.14 14.58 -26.26
N LEU A 138 4.20 13.66 -26.46
CA LEU A 138 3.88 13.18 -27.80
C LEU A 138 3.15 14.21 -28.67
N ALA A 139 2.49 15.21 -28.07
CA ALA A 139 1.75 16.24 -28.81
C ALA A 139 2.66 17.34 -29.36
N ASN A 140 3.74 17.67 -28.64
CA ASN A 140 4.61 18.81 -28.94
C ASN A 140 5.86 18.46 -29.74
N PHE A 141 6.01 17.20 -30.16
CA PHE A 141 7.23 16.69 -30.76
C PHE A 141 6.99 16.02 -32.10
N PRO A 142 7.86 16.25 -33.12
CA PRO A 142 9.08 17.08 -33.08
C PRO A 142 8.79 18.59 -32.98
N ARG A 143 9.65 19.35 -32.31
CA ARG A 143 9.51 20.80 -32.14
C ARG A 143 9.84 21.51 -33.46
N PRO A 144 8.93 22.29 -34.05
CA PRO A 144 9.18 22.97 -35.31
C PRO A 144 10.27 24.05 -35.16
N HIS A 145 10.17 24.88 -34.13
CA HIS A 145 11.15 25.93 -33.83
C HIS A 145 11.69 25.79 -32.40
N VAL A 146 12.97 26.09 -32.20
CA VAL A 146 13.62 26.09 -30.89
C VAL A 146 14.51 27.32 -30.78
N GLU A 147 14.33 28.08 -29.71
CA GLU A 147 15.24 29.18 -29.37
C GLU A 147 16.60 28.62 -28.91
N GLY A 148 17.66 28.93 -29.66
CA GLY A 148 19.04 28.54 -29.34
C GLY A 148 19.45 27.16 -29.90
N ILE A 149 20.18 26.38 -29.09
CA ILE A 149 20.70 25.06 -29.51
C ILE A 149 19.66 23.98 -29.22
N ARG A 150 19.12 23.36 -30.26
CA ARG A 150 18.25 22.19 -30.13
C ARG A 150 18.95 21.04 -29.39
N LYS A 151 18.34 20.63 -28.27
CA LYS A 151 18.79 19.48 -27.47
C LYS A 151 17.99 18.26 -27.84
N VAL A 152 18.68 17.23 -28.30
CA VAL A 152 18.10 15.92 -28.59
C VAL A 152 17.96 15.14 -27.27
N PRO A 153 16.77 14.62 -26.93
CA PRO A 153 16.59 13.80 -25.73
C PRO A 153 17.29 12.45 -25.86
N PHE A 154 17.63 11.84 -24.72
CA PHE A 154 18.15 10.48 -24.66
C PHE A 154 16.99 9.48 -24.63
N PHE A 155 17.02 8.50 -25.52
CA PHE A 155 16.13 7.34 -25.49
C PHE A 155 16.58 6.37 -24.40
N VAL A 156 15.71 6.10 -23.44
CA VAL A 156 15.93 5.05 -22.45
C VAL A 156 15.03 3.88 -22.81
N HIS A 157 15.67 2.77 -23.16
CA HIS A 157 15.02 1.49 -23.40
C HIS A 157 14.94 0.70 -22.08
N GLY A 158 13.79 0.09 -21.83
CA GLY A 158 13.46 -0.72 -20.65
C GLY A 158 12.00 -1.18 -20.75
N HIS A 159 11.43 -1.73 -19.67
CA HIS A 159 10.02 -2.15 -19.67
C HIS A 159 9.05 -1.00 -19.98
N THR A 160 9.33 0.18 -19.44
CA THR A 160 8.67 1.43 -19.82
C THR A 160 9.65 2.28 -20.61
N THR A 161 9.38 2.49 -21.90
CA THR A 161 10.22 3.36 -22.72
C THR A 161 9.94 4.84 -22.44
N PHE A 162 10.97 5.65 -22.33
CA PHE A 162 10.81 7.09 -22.14
C PHE A 162 11.99 7.89 -22.69
N LEU A 163 11.74 9.18 -22.92
CA LEU A 163 12.71 10.14 -23.40
C LEU A 163 13.13 11.05 -22.24
N ARG A 164 14.44 11.30 -22.09
CA ARG A 164 14.99 12.12 -20.99
C ARG A 164 15.97 13.16 -21.50
N TYR A 165 15.80 14.42 -21.08
CA TYR A 165 16.69 15.52 -21.45
C TYR A 165 17.92 15.66 -20.57
N LYS A 166 17.74 15.59 -19.24
CA LYS A 166 18.77 15.84 -18.25
C LYS A 166 18.72 14.80 -17.13
N LYS A 167 19.83 14.70 -16.39
CA LYS A 167 19.88 14.07 -15.07
C LYS A 167 19.97 15.20 -14.02
N PRO A 168 19.37 15.05 -12.83
CA PRO A 168 18.49 13.96 -12.39
C PRO A 168 17.14 13.96 -13.13
N GLN A 169 16.44 12.83 -13.09
CA GLN A 169 15.12 12.68 -13.71
C GLN A 169 14.05 13.43 -12.89
N PRO A 170 13.04 14.07 -13.52
CA PRO A 170 11.94 14.69 -12.77
C PRO A 170 11.19 13.65 -11.93
N TYR A 171 10.78 14.05 -10.72
CA TYR A 171 10.19 13.16 -9.74
C TYR A 171 8.90 12.50 -10.24
N SER A 172 8.03 13.25 -10.93
CA SER A 172 6.80 12.74 -11.53
C SER A 172 7.06 11.56 -12.47
N LEU A 173 8.03 11.70 -13.37
CA LEU A 173 8.40 10.64 -14.31
C LEU A 173 9.02 9.43 -13.58
N SER A 174 9.89 9.67 -12.59
CA SER A 174 10.49 8.61 -11.76
C SER A 174 9.43 7.84 -10.97
N ARG A 175 8.44 8.53 -10.40
CA ARG A 175 7.29 7.93 -9.70
C ARG A 175 6.47 7.06 -10.66
N MET A 176 6.11 7.59 -11.84
CA MET A 176 5.34 6.84 -12.84
C MET A 176 6.08 5.57 -13.26
N ILE A 177 7.37 5.65 -13.57
CA ILE A 177 8.18 4.48 -13.96
C ILE A 177 8.20 3.44 -12.85
N ARG A 178 8.45 3.85 -11.59
CA ARG A 178 8.42 2.93 -10.44
C ARG A 178 7.05 2.26 -10.30
N GLN A 179 5.97 3.02 -10.43
CA GLN A 179 4.62 2.48 -10.35
C GLN A 179 4.35 1.46 -11.46
N THR A 180 4.75 1.73 -12.71
CA THR A 180 4.58 0.78 -13.81
C THR A 180 5.41 -0.50 -13.61
N ILE A 181 6.65 -0.36 -13.11
CA ILE A 181 7.51 -1.51 -12.80
C ILE A 181 6.87 -2.37 -11.70
N VAL A 182 6.43 -1.76 -10.60
CA VAL A 182 5.79 -2.48 -9.48
C VAL A 182 4.49 -3.16 -9.96
N GLN A 183 3.67 -2.47 -10.75
CA GLN A 183 2.44 -3.07 -11.30
C GLN A 183 2.74 -4.28 -12.19
N ARG A 184 3.77 -4.21 -13.03
CA ARG A 184 4.19 -5.35 -13.86
C ARG A 184 4.69 -6.50 -13.00
N GLN A 185 5.55 -6.22 -12.02
CA GLN A 185 6.07 -7.23 -11.11
C GLN A 185 4.96 -7.92 -10.32
N ASN A 186 3.98 -7.16 -9.81
CA ASN A 186 2.84 -7.73 -9.09
C ASN A 186 2.00 -8.68 -9.97
N ARG A 187 1.88 -8.41 -11.27
CA ARG A 187 1.18 -9.32 -12.20
C ARG A 187 1.98 -10.59 -12.46
N LEU A 188 3.30 -10.47 -12.64
CA LEU A 188 4.18 -11.64 -12.78
C LEU A 188 4.12 -12.50 -11.52
N ASN A 189 4.29 -11.90 -10.34
CA ASN A 189 4.16 -12.64 -9.08
C ASN A 189 2.79 -13.32 -8.93
N HIS A 190 1.71 -12.69 -9.41
CA HIS A 190 0.38 -13.29 -9.38
C HIS A 190 0.26 -14.44 -10.39
N GLN A 191 0.84 -14.31 -11.57
CA GLN A 191 0.94 -15.38 -12.55
C GLN A 191 1.70 -16.58 -11.97
N ASP A 192 2.86 -16.35 -11.35
CA ASP A 192 3.68 -17.38 -10.70
C ASP A 192 2.89 -18.07 -9.57
N MET A 193 2.22 -17.29 -8.72
CA MET A 193 1.35 -17.85 -7.65
C MET A 193 0.21 -18.71 -8.21
N LEU A 194 -0.44 -18.27 -9.30
CA LEU A 194 -1.51 -19.05 -9.93
C LEU A 194 -0.97 -20.37 -10.47
N GLN A 195 0.18 -20.34 -11.13
CA GLN A 195 0.78 -21.52 -11.75
C GLN A 195 1.34 -22.50 -10.71
N ASP A 196 2.09 -22.02 -9.72
CA ASP A 196 2.85 -22.88 -8.81
C ASP A 196 2.02 -23.35 -7.62
N TYR A 197 1.08 -22.52 -7.15
CA TYR A 197 0.32 -22.81 -5.92
C TYR A 197 -1.15 -23.12 -6.19
N TYR A 198 -1.86 -22.23 -6.89
CA TYR A 198 -3.31 -22.38 -7.03
C TYR A 198 -3.69 -23.45 -8.05
N GLN A 199 -2.93 -23.60 -9.13
CA GLN A 199 -3.24 -24.57 -10.17
C GLN A 199 -3.15 -26.02 -9.67
N PRO A 200 -2.09 -26.46 -8.95
CA PRO A 200 -2.05 -27.81 -8.40
C PRO A 200 -3.12 -28.03 -7.33
N LEU A 201 -3.39 -27.02 -6.48
CA LEU A 201 -4.42 -27.11 -5.46
C LEU A 201 -5.80 -27.32 -6.08
N ALA A 202 -6.14 -26.54 -7.11
CA ALA A 202 -7.39 -26.67 -7.84
C ALA A 202 -7.55 -28.05 -8.49
N GLN A 203 -6.47 -28.61 -9.05
CA GLN A 203 -6.49 -29.98 -9.60
C GLN A 203 -6.76 -31.05 -8.53
N TYR A 204 -6.29 -30.85 -7.29
CA TYR A 204 -6.60 -31.76 -6.19
C TYR A 204 -8.05 -31.68 -5.75
N GLU A 205 -8.64 -30.47 -5.70
CA GLU A 205 -10.08 -30.29 -5.43
C GLU A 205 -10.92 -30.96 -6.53
N ASP A 206 -10.56 -30.76 -7.81
CA ASP A 206 -11.26 -31.41 -8.92
C ASP A 206 -11.17 -32.95 -8.87
N ALA A 207 -10.04 -33.49 -8.40
CA ALA A 207 -9.88 -34.92 -8.20
C ALA A 207 -10.74 -35.41 -7.02
N TRP A 208 -10.87 -34.60 -5.97
CA TRP A 208 -11.71 -34.90 -4.82
C TRP A 208 -13.20 -34.87 -5.17
N ASP A 209 -13.65 -33.88 -5.94
CA ASP A 209 -15.03 -33.81 -6.44
C ASP A 209 -15.39 -35.04 -7.28
N LYS A 210 -14.44 -35.55 -8.08
CA LYS A 210 -14.64 -36.80 -8.82
C LYS A 210 -14.83 -38.00 -7.91
N ILE A 211 -14.07 -38.09 -6.82
CA ILE A 211 -14.23 -39.18 -5.83
C ILE A 211 -15.59 -39.06 -5.14
N ILE A 212 -15.96 -37.87 -4.69
CA ILE A 212 -17.26 -37.61 -4.04
C ILE A 212 -18.42 -37.94 -4.98
N LEU A 213 -18.31 -37.56 -6.26
CA LEU A 213 -19.31 -37.87 -7.27
C LEU A 213 -19.43 -39.38 -7.50
N GLN A 214 -18.31 -40.10 -7.55
CA GLN A 214 -18.28 -41.55 -7.75
C GLN A 214 -18.85 -42.32 -6.54
N ASP A 215 -18.45 -41.95 -5.33
CA ASP A 215 -18.77 -42.70 -4.11
C ASP A 215 -20.14 -42.33 -3.52
N LEU A 216 -20.53 -41.06 -3.59
CA LEU A 216 -21.73 -40.54 -2.92
C LEU A 216 -22.85 -40.15 -3.92
N GLY A 217 -22.54 -40.08 -5.22
CA GLY A 217 -23.51 -39.70 -6.25
C GLY A 217 -23.99 -38.25 -6.17
N VAL A 218 -23.34 -37.41 -5.34
CA VAL A 218 -23.67 -36.00 -5.18
C VAL A 218 -23.06 -35.24 -6.35
N LYS A 219 -23.92 -34.69 -7.22
CA LYS A 219 -23.51 -33.76 -8.28
C LYS A 219 -23.63 -32.34 -7.78
N ASP A 220 -22.55 -31.58 -7.92
CA ASP A 220 -22.63 -30.13 -7.81
C ASP A 220 -23.44 -29.53 -8.97
N ARG A 221 -24.06 -28.38 -8.70
CA ARG A 221 -24.85 -27.63 -9.69
C ARG A 221 -23.96 -26.91 -10.70
N ASP A 222 -22.74 -26.60 -10.30
CA ASP A 222 -21.80 -25.87 -11.13
C ASP A 222 -21.01 -26.86 -12.00
N THR A 223 -21.01 -26.64 -13.31
CA THR A 223 -20.26 -27.47 -14.27
C THR A 223 -18.79 -27.07 -14.38
N GLU A 224 -18.40 -25.96 -13.75
CA GLU A 224 -17.05 -25.43 -13.86
C GLU A 224 -16.10 -26.10 -12.87
N THR A 225 -14.99 -26.57 -13.39
CA THR A 225 -13.90 -27.20 -12.65
C THR A 225 -13.04 -26.12 -11.99
N PHE A 226 -12.54 -26.33 -10.76
CA PHE A 226 -11.68 -25.37 -10.07
C PHE A 226 -10.42 -25.04 -10.88
N SER A 227 -9.80 -26.05 -11.51
CA SER A 227 -8.65 -25.84 -12.38
C SER A 227 -8.96 -24.98 -13.60
N HIS A 228 -10.21 -24.98 -14.09
CA HIS A 228 -10.63 -24.12 -15.20
C HIS A 228 -10.56 -22.65 -14.80
N ALA A 229 -11.08 -22.29 -13.62
CA ALA A 229 -11.06 -20.92 -13.12
C ALA A 229 -9.62 -20.41 -12.88
N ALA A 230 -8.74 -21.27 -12.36
CA ALA A 230 -7.31 -20.96 -12.17
C ALA A 230 -6.60 -20.72 -13.52
N HIS A 231 -6.81 -21.61 -14.50
CA HIS A 231 -6.27 -21.45 -15.86
C HIS A 231 -6.84 -20.20 -16.57
N ALA A 232 -8.13 -19.94 -16.46
CA ALA A 232 -8.76 -18.75 -17.03
C ALA A 232 -8.13 -17.47 -16.46
N SER A 233 -7.90 -17.43 -15.14
CA SER A 233 -7.23 -16.31 -14.48
C SER A 233 -5.78 -16.13 -14.94
N PHE A 234 -5.04 -17.22 -15.06
CA PHE A 234 -3.67 -17.22 -15.58
C PHE A 234 -3.61 -16.69 -17.03
N ASN A 235 -4.50 -17.17 -17.89
CA ASN A 235 -4.60 -16.73 -19.29
C ASN A 235 -4.96 -15.25 -19.39
N ALA A 236 -5.89 -14.78 -18.55
CA ALA A 236 -6.27 -13.37 -18.50
C ALA A 236 -5.09 -12.46 -18.11
N ILE A 237 -4.24 -12.88 -17.17
CA ILE A 237 -3.03 -12.13 -16.81
C ILE A 237 -2.02 -12.13 -17.95
N THR A 238 -1.79 -13.29 -18.57
CA THR A 238 -0.88 -13.46 -19.71
C THR A 238 -1.26 -12.53 -20.87
N LEU A 239 -2.54 -12.55 -21.27
CA LEU A 239 -3.06 -11.67 -22.33
C LEU A 239 -2.86 -10.19 -22.01
N ARG A 240 -3.05 -9.78 -20.74
CA ARG A 240 -2.82 -8.40 -20.31
C ARG A 240 -1.35 -8.00 -20.36
N LEU A 241 -0.43 -8.91 -20.02
CA LEU A 241 1.02 -8.67 -20.11
C LEU A 241 1.43 -8.52 -21.58
N ASP A 242 0.95 -9.39 -22.46
CA ASP A 242 1.22 -9.32 -23.90
C ASP A 242 0.68 -8.03 -24.51
N GLU A 243 -0.55 -7.64 -24.17
CA GLU A 243 -1.13 -6.39 -24.65
C GLU A 243 -0.33 -5.17 -24.15
N GLN A 244 0.13 -5.20 -22.90
CA GLN A 244 0.99 -4.15 -22.35
C GLN A 244 2.33 -4.08 -23.11
N ASP A 245 2.95 -5.22 -23.42
CA ASP A 245 4.23 -5.26 -24.14
C ASP A 245 4.05 -4.79 -25.59
N LYS A 246 2.97 -5.17 -26.27
CA LYS A 246 2.59 -4.64 -27.60
C LYS A 246 2.42 -3.11 -27.58
N ARG A 247 1.68 -2.59 -26.59
CA ARG A 247 1.52 -1.12 -26.40
C ARG A 247 2.86 -0.44 -26.13
N SER A 248 3.72 -1.04 -25.31
CA SER A 248 5.05 -0.50 -25.00
C SER A 248 5.93 -0.42 -26.25
N VAL A 249 5.93 -1.46 -27.09
CA VAL A 249 6.64 -1.48 -28.37
C VAL A 249 6.11 -0.43 -29.33
N ALA A 250 4.78 -0.30 -29.48
CA ALA A 250 4.18 0.72 -30.34
C ALA A 250 4.60 2.14 -29.90
N VAL A 251 4.49 2.44 -28.61
CA VAL A 251 4.91 3.72 -28.04
C VAL A 251 6.42 3.95 -28.20
N ALA A 252 7.23 2.90 -28.08
CA ALA A 252 8.68 2.96 -28.27
C ALA A 252 9.05 3.35 -29.70
N ARG A 253 8.36 2.79 -30.70
CA ARG A 253 8.55 3.12 -32.12
C ARG A 253 8.26 4.59 -32.39
N VAL A 254 7.10 5.08 -31.94
CA VAL A 254 6.72 6.50 -32.09
C VAL A 254 7.77 7.43 -31.45
N LYS A 255 8.22 7.11 -30.22
CA LYS A 255 9.25 7.90 -29.54
C LYS A 255 10.60 7.85 -30.25
N TRP A 256 10.94 6.72 -30.86
CA TRP A 256 12.17 6.57 -31.64
C TRP A 256 12.14 7.40 -32.92
N ASP A 257 11.02 7.38 -33.64
CA ASP A 257 10.84 8.16 -34.87
C ASP A 257 10.94 9.66 -34.61
N ILE A 258 10.27 10.13 -33.55
CA ILE A 258 10.39 11.52 -33.06
C ILE A 258 11.86 11.87 -32.78
N LEU A 259 12.59 10.97 -32.13
CA LEU A 259 14.00 11.20 -31.79
C LEU A 259 14.89 11.26 -33.04
N GLN A 260 14.60 10.47 -34.07
CA GLN A 260 15.32 10.55 -35.35
C GLN A 260 15.03 11.87 -36.07
N GLN A 261 13.77 12.32 -36.07
CA GLN A 261 13.39 13.61 -36.63
C GLN A 261 14.09 14.77 -35.89
N GLU A 262 14.09 14.76 -34.56
CA GLU A 262 14.82 15.76 -33.74
C GLU A 262 16.34 15.74 -34.01
N LYS A 263 16.94 14.56 -34.19
CA LYS A 263 18.36 14.44 -34.56
C LYS A 263 18.63 15.04 -35.93
N ALA A 264 17.80 14.76 -36.92
CA ALA A 264 17.94 15.29 -38.27
C ALA A 264 17.84 16.82 -38.27
N LEU A 265 16.85 17.39 -37.57
CA LEU A 265 16.70 18.84 -37.39
C LEU A 265 17.91 19.45 -36.66
N ALA A 266 18.39 18.80 -35.60
CA ALA A 266 19.55 19.27 -34.85
C ALA A 266 20.84 19.27 -35.70
N ILE A 267 21.00 18.33 -36.63
CA ILE A 267 22.12 18.29 -37.58
C ILE A 267 22.01 19.47 -38.56
N LYS A 268 20.84 19.65 -39.19
CA LYS A 268 20.59 20.77 -40.13
C LYS A 268 20.88 22.13 -39.47
N GLU A 269 20.33 22.38 -38.28
CA GLU A 269 20.55 23.62 -37.53
C GLU A 269 22.01 23.79 -37.08
N ARG A 270 22.72 22.71 -36.81
CA ARG A 270 24.15 22.77 -36.46
C ARG A 270 24.99 23.16 -37.67
N ASP A 271 24.69 22.61 -38.84
CA ASP A 271 25.45 22.87 -40.06
C ASP A 271 25.14 24.28 -40.60
N GLU A 272 23.90 24.75 -40.48
CA GLU A 272 23.54 26.15 -40.75
C GLU A 272 24.30 27.13 -39.84
N ARG A 273 24.33 26.86 -38.53
CA ARG A 273 25.13 27.68 -37.60
C ARG A 273 26.62 27.67 -37.93
N ARG A 274 27.15 26.55 -38.43
CA ARG A 274 28.55 26.47 -38.89
C ARG A 274 28.75 27.32 -40.15
N ARG A 275 27.80 27.31 -41.09
CA ARG A 275 27.82 28.15 -42.30
C ARG A 275 27.82 29.64 -41.95
N ILE A 276 26.86 30.10 -41.15
CA ILE A 276 26.79 31.50 -40.69
C ILE A 276 28.05 31.89 -39.91
N ALA A 277 28.56 31.02 -39.03
CA ALA A 277 29.79 31.30 -38.29
C ALA A 277 31.02 31.35 -39.20
N TRP A 278 31.03 30.59 -40.30
CA TRP A 278 32.07 30.62 -41.31
C TRP A 278 31.98 31.90 -42.16
N GLU A 279 30.79 32.31 -42.61
CA GLU A 279 30.55 33.57 -43.34
C GLU A 279 30.96 34.79 -42.51
N LYS A 280 30.49 34.90 -41.26
CA LYS A 280 30.92 35.97 -40.32
C LYS A 280 32.43 35.97 -40.09
N ARG A 281 33.09 34.81 -40.16
CA ARG A 281 34.55 34.72 -40.06
C ARG A 281 35.22 35.23 -41.35
N GLN A 282 34.67 34.93 -42.53
CA GLN A 282 35.17 35.45 -43.80
C GLN A 282 35.00 36.97 -43.89
N GLU A 283 33.85 37.51 -43.48
CA GLU A 283 33.63 38.97 -43.41
C GLU A 283 34.64 39.66 -42.51
N ARG A 284 34.92 39.10 -41.32
CA ARG A 284 35.98 39.62 -40.45
C ARG A 284 37.35 39.60 -41.12
N TYR A 285 37.71 38.52 -41.84
CA TYR A 285 38.98 38.47 -42.55
C TYR A 285 39.09 39.51 -43.67
N LYS A 286 37.98 39.77 -44.39
CA LYS A 286 37.91 40.83 -45.40
C LYS A 286 38.11 42.21 -44.76
N LEU A 287 37.47 42.49 -43.62
CA LEU A 287 37.61 43.76 -42.89
C LEU A 287 39.01 43.96 -42.30
N GLU A 288 39.64 42.90 -41.79
CA GLU A 288 40.98 42.95 -41.18
C GLU A 288 42.13 42.91 -42.21
N GLY A 289 41.84 42.83 -43.52
CA GLY A 289 42.85 42.75 -44.57
C GLY A 289 43.69 41.47 -44.55
N ARG A 290 43.23 40.41 -43.86
CA ARG A 290 43.93 39.12 -43.80
C ARG A 290 43.44 38.20 -44.91
N VAL A 291 44.33 37.76 -45.79
CA VAL A 291 44.01 36.76 -46.83
C VAL A 291 43.71 35.41 -46.15
N PRO A 292 42.56 34.77 -46.44
CA PRO A 292 42.27 33.43 -45.95
C PRO A 292 43.35 32.44 -46.42
N VAL A 293 44.12 31.88 -45.50
CA VAL A 293 45.09 30.81 -45.82
C VAL A 293 44.31 29.52 -46.09
N GLU A 294 43.78 29.36 -47.30
CA GLU A 294 42.91 28.23 -47.67
C GLU A 294 43.63 26.86 -47.69
N GLY A 295 44.96 26.81 -47.67
CA GLY A 295 45.70 25.54 -47.78
C GLY A 295 46.06 24.81 -46.47
N LYS A 296 46.20 25.50 -45.32
CA LYS A 296 46.83 24.88 -44.13
C LYS A 296 45.89 24.04 -43.25
N LYS A 297 44.57 24.25 -43.35
CA LYS A 297 43.59 23.56 -42.49
C LYS A 297 43.22 22.16 -43.01
N ALA A 298 43.13 21.96 -44.33
CA ALA A 298 42.87 20.64 -44.91
C ALA A 298 44.00 19.64 -44.58
N LEU A 299 45.26 20.09 -44.67
CA LEU A 299 46.43 19.29 -44.30
C LEU A 299 46.44 18.90 -42.80
N ALA A 300 45.98 19.79 -41.92
CA ALA A 300 45.96 19.56 -40.47
C ALA A 300 44.79 18.67 -40.00
N VAL A 301 43.65 18.68 -40.71
CA VAL A 301 42.52 17.77 -40.45
C VAL A 301 42.89 16.34 -40.88
N ASN A 302 43.48 16.15 -42.06
CA ASN A 302 43.97 14.85 -42.50
C ASN A 302 44.99 14.25 -41.52
N LYS A 303 45.97 15.05 -41.04
CA LYS A 303 46.98 14.59 -40.08
C LYS A 303 46.39 14.20 -38.71
N ARG A 304 45.28 14.81 -38.30
CA ARG A 304 44.53 14.44 -37.07
C ARG A 304 43.70 13.18 -37.25
N ASP A 305 43.13 12.97 -38.41
CA ASP A 305 42.34 11.77 -38.71
C ASP A 305 43.26 10.57 -38.93
N GLU A 306 44.43 10.74 -39.56
CA GLU A 306 45.51 9.74 -39.62
C GLU A 306 46.01 9.36 -38.22
N THR A 307 46.31 10.33 -37.35
CA THR A 307 46.74 10.02 -35.97
C THR A 307 45.64 9.35 -35.14
N ARG A 308 44.36 9.66 -35.38
CA ARG A 308 43.22 8.94 -34.79
C ARG A 308 43.07 7.52 -35.32
N GLN A 309 43.24 7.31 -36.63
CA GLN A 309 43.25 5.97 -37.22
C GLN A 309 44.43 5.13 -36.72
N ILE A 310 45.63 5.69 -36.64
CA ILE A 310 46.81 5.02 -36.05
C ILE A 310 46.57 4.70 -34.57
N GLY A 311 45.95 5.60 -33.81
CA GLY A 311 45.60 5.35 -32.41
C GLY A 311 44.48 4.31 -32.21
N TRP A 312 43.57 4.19 -33.17
CA TRP A 312 42.53 3.16 -33.19
C TRP A 312 43.10 1.80 -33.62
N ALA A 313 43.99 1.77 -34.62
CA ALA A 313 44.71 0.59 -35.07
C ALA A 313 45.66 0.03 -34.00
N LYS A 314 46.48 0.87 -33.34
CA LYS A 314 47.32 0.45 -32.21
C LYS A 314 46.52 -0.08 -31.02
N ARG A 315 45.27 0.35 -30.85
CA ARG A 315 44.37 -0.14 -29.79
C ARG A 315 43.75 -1.49 -30.14
N GLN A 316 43.62 -1.81 -31.42
CA GLN A 316 43.24 -3.13 -31.93
C GLN A 316 44.41 -4.12 -31.88
N GLU A 317 45.63 -3.68 -32.24
CA GLU A 317 46.85 -4.51 -32.22
C GLU A 317 47.39 -4.75 -30.81
N GLY A 318 47.39 -3.74 -29.93
CA GLY A 318 47.83 -3.88 -28.53
C GLY A 318 46.87 -4.67 -27.61
N GLY A 319 45.78 -5.21 -28.17
CA GLY A 319 44.86 -6.11 -27.47
C GLY A 319 45.25 -7.58 -27.53
N ARG A 320 46.36 -7.93 -28.20
CA ARG A 320 46.82 -9.31 -28.32
C ARG A 320 48.33 -9.38 -28.02
N LEU A 321 48.65 -10.02 -26.89
CA LEU A 321 49.99 -10.38 -26.39
C LEU A 321 50.82 -9.23 -25.79
N GLU A 322 50.76 -9.09 -24.46
CA GLU A 322 51.91 -9.32 -23.57
C GLU A 322 51.50 -9.08 -22.11
N GLY A 323 51.97 -9.97 -21.24
CA GLY A 323 51.54 -10.07 -19.84
C GLY A 323 51.83 -8.81 -19.03
N ARG A 324 50.78 -8.22 -18.46
CA ARG A 324 50.92 -7.38 -17.27
C ARG A 324 50.76 -8.25 -16.04
N THR A 325 51.84 -8.41 -15.31
CA THR A 325 51.84 -8.94 -13.95
C THR A 325 50.89 -8.14 -13.06
N PRO A 326 50.19 -8.77 -12.10
CA PRO A 326 49.26 -8.08 -11.23
C PRO A 326 50.00 -7.13 -10.29
N ILE A 327 49.67 -5.84 -10.38
CA ILE A 327 50.03 -4.85 -9.37
C ILE A 327 49.16 -5.15 -8.13
N GLU A 328 49.80 -5.64 -7.07
CA GLU A 328 49.23 -5.74 -5.72
C GLU A 328 48.74 -4.35 -5.28
N LYS A 329 47.43 -4.15 -5.30
CA LYS A 329 46.79 -3.07 -4.55
C LYS A 329 46.39 -3.63 -3.20
N LYS A 330 47.11 -3.21 -2.16
CA LYS A 330 46.70 -3.35 -0.75
C LYS A 330 45.31 -2.75 -0.58
N VAL A 331 44.31 -3.60 -0.37
CA VAL A 331 42.98 -3.24 0.13
C VAL A 331 43.02 -3.39 1.65
N PRO A 332 42.62 -2.36 2.44
CA PRO A 332 42.51 -2.51 3.87
C PRO A 332 41.33 -3.40 4.24
N ALA A 333 41.58 -4.31 5.18
CA ALA A 333 40.65 -5.32 5.66
C ALA A 333 39.32 -4.73 6.14
N GLN A 334 38.24 -5.05 5.43
CA GLN A 334 36.88 -5.05 5.99
C GLN A 334 36.42 -6.49 6.11
N LYS A 335 36.00 -6.85 7.34
CA LYS A 335 35.42 -8.13 7.72
C LYS A 335 34.17 -8.41 6.88
N GLU A 336 34.24 -9.39 6.00
CA GLU A 336 33.06 -10.01 5.41
C GLU A 336 32.68 -11.29 6.17
N ARG A 337 31.40 -11.34 6.51
CA ARG A 337 30.68 -12.45 7.11
C ARG A 337 29.61 -12.85 6.09
N THR A 338 29.86 -13.88 5.29
CA THR A 338 28.90 -14.52 4.37
C THR A 338 29.30 -16.00 4.27
N SER A 339 28.67 -16.91 5.01
CA SER A 339 27.49 -17.71 4.59
C SER A 339 27.47 -18.00 3.08
N ARG A 340 28.02 -19.17 2.71
CA ARG A 340 27.91 -19.78 1.38
C ARG A 340 26.66 -20.64 1.32
N TYR A 341 25.75 -20.33 0.41
CA TYR A 341 24.91 -21.33 -0.25
C TYR A 341 25.56 -21.64 -1.60
N VAL A 342 25.85 -22.92 -1.80
CA VAL A 342 26.33 -23.50 -3.05
C VAL A 342 25.09 -23.84 -3.87
N LEU A 343 24.99 -23.33 -5.10
CA LEU A 343 24.03 -23.81 -6.10
C LEU A 343 24.82 -24.41 -7.26
N ASP A 344 24.39 -25.62 -7.60
CA ASP A 344 24.98 -26.60 -8.50
C ASP A 344 24.49 -26.39 -9.94
N PRO A 345 25.35 -26.28 -10.97
CA PRO A 345 24.93 -26.08 -12.35
C PRO A 345 24.91 -27.41 -13.11
N SER A 346 23.85 -28.20 -12.96
CA SER A 346 23.64 -29.45 -13.68
C SER A 346 22.15 -29.68 -13.99
N MET A 347 21.56 -28.85 -14.85
CA MET A 347 20.30 -29.17 -15.57
C MET A 347 20.23 -28.32 -16.84
N ALA A 348 20.90 -28.77 -17.91
CA ALA A 348 20.65 -28.29 -19.27
C ALA A 348 19.91 -29.40 -20.02
N HIS A 349 18.61 -29.22 -20.26
CA HIS A 349 17.84 -30.07 -21.17
C HIS A 349 17.76 -29.43 -22.57
N PRO A 350 17.85 -30.22 -23.65
CA PRO A 350 17.84 -29.72 -25.01
C PRO A 350 16.43 -29.39 -25.51
N ILE A 351 16.33 -28.29 -26.26
CA ILE A 351 15.14 -27.86 -26.99
C ILE A 351 14.98 -28.76 -28.22
N ALA A 352 13.96 -29.60 -28.22
CA ALA A 352 13.52 -30.35 -29.39
C ALA A 352 12.58 -29.49 -30.25
N GLN A 353 12.90 -29.43 -31.53
CA GLN A 353 12.07 -28.89 -32.60
C GLN A 353 10.78 -29.71 -32.70
N SER A 354 9.62 -29.05 -32.81
CA SER A 354 8.40 -29.69 -33.27
C SER A 354 7.66 -28.80 -34.27
N HIS A 355 7.12 -29.49 -35.26
CA HIS A 355 6.50 -29.01 -36.48
C HIS A 355 5.16 -28.31 -36.23
N GLY A 356 4.75 -27.44 -37.16
CA GLY A 356 3.40 -26.89 -37.23
C GLY A 356 2.34 -27.98 -37.46
N PRO A 357 1.04 -27.62 -37.38
CA PRO A 357 0.38 -27.21 -38.64
C PRO A 357 -0.73 -26.13 -38.52
N GLU A 358 -0.94 -25.50 -39.69
CA GLU A 358 -2.20 -25.17 -40.39
C GLU A 358 -3.41 -24.50 -39.69
N ASN A 359 -3.72 -23.31 -40.22
CA ASN A 359 -5.04 -22.76 -40.61
C ASN A 359 -6.31 -23.56 -40.29
N ILE A 360 -7.20 -23.00 -39.46
CA ILE A 360 -8.67 -23.14 -39.60
C ILE A 360 -9.36 -21.78 -39.31
N ALA A 361 -10.49 -21.61 -39.99
CA ALA A 361 -11.24 -20.43 -40.35
C ALA A 361 -11.97 -19.65 -39.22
N ARG A 362 -12.26 -18.40 -39.61
CA ARG A 362 -13.36 -17.49 -39.24
C ARG A 362 -14.57 -18.13 -38.53
N GLY A 363 -15.02 -17.45 -37.47
CA GLY A 363 -16.38 -17.54 -36.93
C GLY A 363 -16.81 -16.20 -36.32
N HIS A 364 -17.88 -15.63 -36.87
CA HIS A 364 -18.53 -14.37 -36.55
C HIS A 364 -19.71 -14.64 -35.59
N LEU A 365 -19.78 -14.02 -34.40
CA LEU A 365 -20.99 -13.85 -33.54
C LEU A 365 -20.63 -12.72 -32.52
N SER A 366 -21.24 -11.54 -32.42
CA SER A 366 -22.63 -11.04 -32.33
C SER A 366 -23.36 -11.36 -31.00
N GLY A 367 -23.82 -10.29 -30.31
CA GLY A 367 -24.74 -10.25 -29.16
C GLY A 367 -24.06 -9.88 -27.82
N CYS A 368 -24.20 -8.69 -27.21
CA CYS A 368 -25.38 -8.00 -26.60
C CYS A 368 -26.06 -8.77 -25.44
N MET A 369 -25.88 -8.29 -24.20
CA MET A 369 -26.87 -8.19 -23.08
C MET A 369 -26.10 -7.84 -21.79
N GLN A 370 -26.32 -6.67 -21.17
CA GLN A 370 -27.35 -6.32 -20.16
C GLN A 370 -27.07 -6.94 -18.77
N ASP A 371 -26.48 -6.14 -17.88
CA ASP A 371 -26.35 -6.43 -16.45
C ASP A 371 -27.62 -5.97 -15.73
N GLY A 372 -28.30 -6.91 -15.07
CA GLY A 372 -29.41 -6.67 -14.16
C GLY A 372 -28.98 -6.95 -12.71
N ASP A 373 -29.37 -6.03 -11.84
CA ASP A 373 -29.25 -6.09 -10.38
C ASP A 373 -29.95 -7.32 -9.78
N GLU A 374 -29.29 -8.01 -8.84
CA GLU A 374 -30.00 -8.83 -7.85
C GLU A 374 -29.53 -8.55 -6.42
N THR A 375 -30.54 -8.39 -5.58
CA THR A 375 -30.52 -8.03 -4.17
C THR A 375 -30.53 -9.29 -3.31
N VAL A 376 -29.61 -9.39 -2.35
CA VAL A 376 -29.56 -10.54 -1.42
C VAL A 376 -30.23 -10.18 -0.10
N SER A 377 -31.34 -10.87 0.17
CA SER A 377 -32.08 -10.89 1.43
C SER A 377 -31.41 -11.85 2.42
N VAL A 378 -31.15 -11.40 3.65
CA VAL A 378 -30.56 -12.22 4.73
C VAL A 378 -31.61 -12.55 5.77
N LYS A 379 -31.92 -13.86 5.90
CA LYS A 379 -32.73 -14.44 6.97
C LYS A 379 -31.95 -14.48 8.29
N VAL A 380 -32.65 -14.14 9.37
CA VAL A 380 -32.21 -14.14 10.77
C VAL A 380 -32.40 -15.54 11.37
N PHE A 381 -31.40 -16.05 12.09
CA PHE A 381 -31.55 -17.17 13.02
C PHE A 381 -31.02 -16.75 14.40
N GLY A 382 -31.89 -16.84 15.41
CA GLY A 382 -31.57 -16.60 16.81
C GLY A 382 -30.86 -17.81 17.46
N LEU A 383 -30.14 -17.54 18.55
CA LEU A 383 -29.67 -18.59 19.45
C LEU A 383 -29.69 -18.14 20.92
N VAL A 384 -30.06 -19.13 21.72
CA VAL A 384 -30.33 -19.24 23.15
C VAL A 384 -29.12 -18.96 24.05
N VAL A 385 -29.41 -18.43 25.23
CA VAL A 385 -28.48 -18.12 26.34
C VAL A 385 -28.29 -19.34 27.24
N VAL A 386 -27.04 -19.65 27.62
CA VAL A 386 -26.73 -20.49 28.78
C VAL A 386 -25.58 -19.83 29.57
N GLY A 387 -25.80 -19.57 30.86
CA GLY A 387 -24.83 -19.00 31.78
C GLY A 387 -24.13 -20.07 32.62
N ALA A 388 -22.90 -19.77 33.06
CA ALA A 388 -22.22 -20.49 34.14
C ALA A 388 -21.28 -19.55 34.90
N VAL A 389 -21.39 -19.60 36.24
CA VAL A 389 -20.64 -18.88 37.27
C VAL A 389 -19.68 -19.87 37.93
N VAL A 390 -18.39 -19.53 38.10
CA VAL A 390 -17.40 -19.94 39.14
C VAL A 390 -16.14 -19.06 38.85
N GLY A 391 -15.37 -18.43 39.73
CA GLY A 391 -15.15 -18.53 41.18
C GLY A 391 -13.64 -18.75 41.45
N GLY A 392 -12.92 -17.71 41.90
CA GLY A 392 -11.74 -17.83 42.78
C GLY A 392 -10.31 -17.89 42.21
N GLY A 393 -9.39 -17.12 42.83
CA GLY A 393 -8.00 -17.56 43.10
C GLY A 393 -6.86 -16.74 42.50
N VAL A 394 -6.25 -15.85 43.31
CA VAL A 394 -5.02 -15.08 43.03
C VAL A 394 -3.79 -15.80 43.58
N VAL A 395 -2.65 -15.74 42.87
CA VAL A 395 -1.29 -15.90 43.46
C VAL A 395 -0.34 -14.86 42.83
N VAL A 396 0.39 -14.16 43.70
CA VAL A 396 1.34 -13.06 43.43
C VAL A 396 2.77 -13.61 43.31
N ARG A 397 3.59 -13.04 42.40
CA ARG A 397 5.03 -12.74 42.63
C ARG A 397 5.64 -11.83 41.55
N ASP A 398 6.57 -11.00 42.02
CA ASP A 398 7.12 -9.75 41.49
C ASP A 398 7.89 -9.80 40.15
N VAL A 399 7.90 -8.67 39.41
CA VAL A 399 9.02 -7.68 39.30
C VAL A 399 8.65 -6.60 38.26
N GLY A 400 8.53 -5.34 38.74
CA GLY A 400 9.11 -4.15 38.10
C GLY A 400 8.35 -3.39 36.99
N VAL A 401 8.14 -2.09 37.24
CA VAL A 401 7.86 -0.98 36.28
C VAL A 401 6.37 -0.71 35.97
N TRP A 402 5.67 -0.16 36.97
CA TRP A 402 4.27 0.27 36.89
C TRP A 402 3.96 1.63 37.56
N ASP A 403 4.94 2.47 37.90
CA ASP A 403 4.68 3.57 38.87
C ASP A 403 4.07 4.86 38.31
N VAL A 404 3.70 4.95 37.02
CA VAL A 404 3.01 6.15 36.50
C VAL A 404 1.67 5.83 35.81
N ILE A 405 1.38 4.55 35.54
CA ILE A 405 0.11 4.15 34.88
C ILE A 405 -0.87 3.47 35.86
N MET A 406 -0.42 3.04 37.05
CA MET A 406 -1.31 2.47 38.08
C MET A 406 -2.10 3.51 38.88
N PHE A 407 -1.64 4.76 38.96
CA PHE A 407 -2.29 5.75 39.85
C PHE A 407 -3.72 6.14 39.42
N SER A 408 -4.10 5.89 38.16
CA SER A 408 -5.48 6.09 37.68
C SER A 408 -6.37 4.84 37.76
N LEU A 409 -5.80 3.65 37.93
CA LEU A 409 -6.57 2.41 38.10
C LEU A 409 -6.85 2.12 39.58
N ASP A 410 -5.97 2.54 40.51
CA ASP A 410 -6.20 2.34 41.94
C ASP A 410 -7.33 3.23 42.49
N VAL A 411 -7.53 4.43 41.93
CA VAL A 411 -8.67 5.31 42.29
C VAL A 411 -10.01 4.75 41.79
N LEU A 412 -10.04 4.14 40.59
CA LEU A 412 -11.26 3.53 40.03
C LEU A 412 -11.57 2.15 40.62
N LEU A 413 -10.55 1.38 41.03
CA LEU A 413 -10.72 0.10 41.73
C LEU A 413 -11.03 0.29 43.23
N ARG A 414 -10.48 1.30 43.91
CA ARG A 414 -10.87 1.63 45.30
C ARG A 414 -12.29 2.18 45.40
N LEU A 415 -12.79 2.89 44.38
CA LEU A 415 -14.20 3.29 44.31
C LEU A 415 -15.13 2.09 44.01
N TYR A 416 -14.67 1.10 43.24
CA TYR A 416 -15.44 -0.12 42.99
C TYR A 416 -15.53 -1.05 44.22
N SER A 417 -14.47 -1.13 45.05
CA SER A 417 -14.50 -1.89 46.30
C SER A 417 -15.26 -1.18 47.44
N SER A 418 -15.28 0.15 47.48
CA SER A 418 -16.13 0.93 48.40
C SER A 418 -17.62 0.80 48.07
N TRP A 419 -17.95 0.60 46.78
CA TRP A 419 -19.33 0.43 46.29
C TRP A 419 -19.95 -0.94 46.64
N GLN A 420 -19.16 -1.96 47.03
CA GLN A 420 -19.66 -3.30 47.34
C GLN A 420 -19.87 -3.57 48.86
N GLY A 421 -19.58 -2.59 49.73
CA GLY A 421 -19.64 -2.72 51.19
C GLY A 421 -20.79 -1.97 51.88
N HIS A 422 -21.86 -1.61 51.18
CA HIS A 422 -22.98 -0.82 51.75
C HIS A 422 -24.38 -1.38 51.46
N SER A 423 -24.49 -2.66 51.09
CA SER A 423 -25.76 -3.36 51.00
C SER A 423 -25.69 -4.66 51.80
N ASP A 424 -25.85 -4.52 53.12
CA ASP A 424 -26.45 -5.53 54.01
C ASP A 424 -26.55 -4.91 55.41
N GLY A 425 -27.75 -4.46 55.77
CA GLY A 425 -28.00 -3.85 57.08
C GLY A 425 -29.18 -2.89 57.14
N HIS A 426 -30.34 -3.26 56.60
CA HIS A 426 -31.60 -2.69 57.07
C HIS A 426 -32.46 -3.82 57.65
N GLN A 427 -32.42 -3.88 58.97
CA GLN A 427 -33.27 -4.70 59.81
C GLN A 427 -34.64 -4.01 59.85
N GLU A 428 -35.64 -4.74 59.38
CA GLU A 428 -37.04 -4.36 59.31
C GLU A 428 -37.61 -4.33 60.73
N SER A 429 -37.80 -3.13 61.27
CA SER A 429 -38.63 -2.84 62.44
C SER A 429 -39.97 -2.31 61.92
N ALA A 430 -41.02 -3.13 62.01
CA ALA A 430 -42.39 -2.68 61.83
C ALA A 430 -43.01 -2.44 63.21
N ASP A 431 -43.38 -1.18 63.41
CA ASP A 431 -44.19 -0.61 64.49
C ASP A 431 -45.64 -1.15 64.45
N SER A 432 -46.15 -1.47 65.65
CA SER A 432 -47.25 -0.79 66.37
C SER A 432 -48.65 -0.58 65.72
N ASP A 433 -49.66 -0.79 66.58
CA ASP A 433 -51.03 -0.19 66.64
C ASP A 433 -52.14 -0.85 65.79
N GLU A 434 -53.42 -0.98 66.19
CA GLU A 434 -54.25 -0.58 67.34
C GLU A 434 -55.63 -1.32 67.22
N ASP A 435 -56.38 -1.39 68.32
CA ASP A 435 -57.85 -1.48 68.46
C ASP A 435 -58.68 -2.68 67.93
N SER A 436 -59.08 -3.59 68.84
CA SER A 436 -60.48 -3.87 69.30
C SER A 436 -60.60 -5.20 70.05
#